data_AF-A0A928M6S6-F1
#
_entry.id   AF-A0A928M6S6-F1
#
_cell.length_a   1.000
_cell.length_b   1.000
_cell.length_c   1.000
_cell.angle_alpha   90.00
_cell.angle_beta   90.00
_cell.angle_gamma   90.00
#
_symmetry.space_group_name_H-M   'P 1'
#
loop_
_entity.id
_entity.type
_entity.pdbx_description
1 polymer ?
#
loop_
_entity_poly.entity_id
_entity_poly.type
_entity_poly.pdbx_seq_one_letter_code
_entity_poly.pdbx_strand_id
1 'polypeptide(L)'
;MRDVRAEKRRLRREVIALRRAMPEEIRAAKSAAITARVLTSDAWAAAETLFCYIGTGWELDTRPLIRAALAAGKRVAVPFCGAAGEMTAHCITSCSDLTPGAFGIPEPHPDAPLLLPEDTDLAIIPAVCFDREGDRLGRGGGYYDRYLPRVRGLRMGLVFQDFILDAVPREAHDCRVQSIITEEGEILWA
;
A
#
# COMPACT_ATOMS: atom_id res chain seq x y z
N MET A 1 -2.34 -31.91 1.59
CA MET A 1 -2.31 -30.66 0.80
C MET A 1 -2.49 -29.51 1.77
N ARG A 2 -1.53 -28.57 1.88
CA ARG A 2 -1.68 -27.44 2.82
C ARG A 2 -2.84 -26.56 2.34
N ASP A 3 -3.79 -26.24 3.22
CA ASP A 3 -4.82 -25.24 2.92
C ASP A 3 -4.19 -23.85 3.02
N VAL A 4 -3.73 -23.34 1.88
CA VAL A 4 -3.09 -22.02 1.77
C VAL A 4 -3.98 -20.91 2.33
N ARG A 5 -5.30 -21.01 2.19
CA ARG A 5 -6.24 -20.00 2.73
C ARG A 5 -6.28 -20.03 4.24
N ALA A 6 -6.26 -21.22 4.85
CA ALA A 6 -6.16 -21.35 6.30
C ALA A 6 -4.83 -20.79 6.83
N GLU A 7 -3.73 -21.03 6.11
CA GLU A 7 -2.41 -20.52 6.46
C GLU A 7 -2.36 -18.99 6.40
N LYS A 8 -2.85 -18.39 5.30
CA LYS A 8 -3.01 -16.93 5.16
C LYS A 8 -3.86 -16.34 6.29
N ARG A 9 -4.98 -16.98 6.65
CA ARG A 9 -5.85 -16.52 7.76
C ARG A 9 -5.14 -16.55 9.10
N ARG A 10 -4.35 -17.59 9.37
CA ARG A 10 -3.55 -17.70 10.61
C ARG A 10 -2.49 -16.60 10.66
N LEU A 11 -1.64 -16.54 9.64
CA LEU A 11 -0.53 -15.58 9.55
C LEU A 11 -1.02 -14.13 9.63
N ARG A 12 -2.13 -13.81 8.95
CA ARG A 12 -2.74 -12.48 8.99
C ARG A 12 -3.13 -12.07 10.41
N ARG A 13 -3.71 -12.98 11.20
CA ARG A 13 -4.11 -12.68 12.58
C ARG A 13 -2.89 -12.43 13.47
N GLU A 14 -1.87 -13.28 13.36
CA GLU A 14 -0.63 -13.18 14.13
C GLU A 14 0.10 -11.86 13.85
N VAL A 15 0.33 -11.55 12.56
CA VAL A 15 1.04 -10.33 12.17
C VAL A 15 0.25 -9.07 12.54
N ILE A 16 -1.07 -9.03 12.33
CA ILE A 16 -1.88 -7.87 12.74
C ILE A 16 -1.81 -7.66 14.26
N ALA A 17 -1.79 -8.73 15.06
CA ALA A 17 -1.65 -8.61 16.50
C ALA A 17 -0.30 -8.00 16.89
N LEU A 18 0.80 -8.44 16.27
CA LEU A 18 2.13 -7.86 16.48
C LEU A 18 2.18 -6.38 16.05
N ARG A 19 1.61 -6.04 14.90
CA ARG A 19 1.55 -4.64 14.41
C ARG A 19 0.75 -3.74 15.33
N ARG A 20 -0.32 -4.24 15.93
CA ARG A 20 -1.13 -3.49 16.93
C ARG A 20 -0.42 -3.33 18.27
N ALA A 21 0.44 -4.28 18.63
CA ALA A 21 1.23 -4.22 19.85
C ALA A 21 2.47 -3.33 19.73
N MET A 22 2.85 -2.91 18.52
CA MET A 22 3.98 -2.01 18.31
C MET A 22 3.72 -0.64 18.99
N PRO A 23 4.66 -0.16 19.83
CA PRO A 23 4.54 1.16 20.46
C PRO A 23 4.41 2.28 19.41
N GLU A 24 3.62 3.30 19.73
CA GLU A 24 3.33 4.40 18.81
C GLU A 24 4.61 5.17 18.44
N GLU A 25 5.51 5.38 19.39
CA GLU A 25 6.77 6.10 19.17
C GLU A 25 7.67 5.36 18.18
N ILE A 26 7.77 4.03 18.31
CA ILE A 26 8.52 3.18 17.39
C ILE A 26 7.88 3.19 16.01
N ARG A 27 6.54 3.04 15.95
CA ARG A 27 5.79 3.09 14.69
C ARG A 27 5.98 4.43 13.98
N ALA A 28 5.93 5.55 14.71
CA ALA A 28 6.10 6.88 14.17
C ALA A 28 7.52 7.09 13.63
N ALA A 29 8.55 6.69 14.38
CA ALA A 29 9.94 6.78 13.95
C ALA A 29 10.20 5.96 12.67
N LYS A 30 9.75 4.70 12.63
CA LYS A 30 9.88 3.85 11.43
C LYS A 30 9.10 4.41 10.24
N SER A 31 7.89 4.93 10.47
CA SER A 31 7.08 5.56 9.42
C SER A 31 7.76 6.79 8.84
N ALA A 32 8.39 7.63 9.68
CA ALA A 32 9.15 8.79 9.22
C ALA A 32 10.37 8.39 8.39
N ALA A 33 11.10 7.35 8.81
CA ALA A 33 12.25 6.82 8.07
C ALA A 33 11.84 6.28 6.69
N ILE A 34 10.78 5.47 6.62
CA ILE A 34 10.22 4.97 5.35
C ILE A 34 9.76 6.13 4.47
N THR A 35 9.05 7.11 5.03
CA THR A 35 8.58 8.30 4.30
C THR A 35 9.75 9.03 3.66
N ALA A 36 10.82 9.29 4.42
CA ALA A 36 12.01 9.97 3.90
C ALA A 36 12.64 9.19 2.74
N ARG A 37 12.75 7.86 2.85
CA ARG A 37 13.32 7.01 1.80
C ARG A 37 12.48 7.03 0.52
N VAL A 38 11.15 6.95 0.64
CA VAL A 38 10.25 7.05 -0.52
C VAL A 38 10.49 8.39 -1.23
N LEU A 39 10.52 9.50 -0.50
CA LEU A 39 10.68 10.84 -1.06
C LEU A 39 12.03 11.06 -1.75
N THR A 40 13.05 10.27 -1.41
CA THR A 40 14.38 10.33 -2.05
C THR A 40 14.61 9.23 -3.08
N SER A 41 13.62 8.40 -3.38
CA SER A 41 13.75 7.30 -4.35
C SER A 41 13.65 7.79 -5.80
N ASP A 42 14.36 7.11 -6.71
CA ASP A 42 14.30 7.41 -8.15
C ASP A 42 12.88 7.21 -8.71
N ALA A 43 12.18 6.19 -8.22
CA ALA A 43 10.79 5.92 -8.59
C ALA A 43 9.85 7.08 -8.22
N TRP A 44 10.05 7.70 -7.05
CA TRP A 44 9.30 8.88 -6.64
C TRP A 44 9.64 10.11 -7.50
N ALA A 45 10.92 10.32 -7.78
CA ALA A 45 11.38 11.44 -8.59
C ALA A 45 10.80 11.37 -10.01
N ALA A 46 10.78 10.18 -10.62
CA ALA A 46 10.31 9.95 -11.99
C ALA A 46 8.78 9.94 -12.14
N ALA A 47 8.02 9.61 -11.10
CA ALA A 47 6.56 9.45 -11.20
C ALA A 47 5.82 10.79 -11.31
N GLU A 48 4.97 10.96 -12.32
CA GLU A 48 4.06 12.12 -12.42
C GLU A 48 2.68 11.80 -11.84
N THR A 49 2.28 10.53 -11.93
CA THR A 49 1.02 10.01 -11.39
C THR A 49 1.25 8.96 -10.30
N LEU A 50 0.71 9.24 -9.12
CA LEU A 50 0.83 8.43 -7.91
C LEU A 50 -0.51 7.83 -7.52
N PHE A 51 -0.56 6.51 -7.37
CA PHE A 51 -1.60 5.84 -6.58
C PHE A 51 -1.06 5.59 -5.16
N CYS A 52 -1.80 5.97 -4.12
CA CYS A 52 -1.37 5.75 -2.74
C CYS A 52 -2.55 5.36 -1.85
N TYR A 53 -2.42 4.25 -1.11
CA TYR A 53 -3.38 3.92 -0.07
C TYR A 53 -3.34 4.94 1.07
N ILE A 54 -4.42 5.06 1.84
CA ILE A 54 -4.45 5.87 3.08
C ILE A 54 -4.33 4.91 4.27
N GLY A 55 -3.15 4.87 4.89
CA GLY A 55 -2.91 3.99 6.03
C GLY A 55 -3.61 4.47 7.30
N THR A 56 -4.22 3.53 8.03
CA THR A 56 -4.90 3.81 9.30
C THR A 56 -4.55 2.78 10.38
N GLY A 57 -4.61 3.24 11.64
CA GLY A 57 -4.40 2.39 12.81
C GLY A 57 -2.98 1.84 12.91
N TRP A 58 -2.82 0.55 12.58
CA TRP A 58 -1.55 -0.17 12.69
C TRP A 58 -0.73 -0.15 11.38
N GLU A 59 -1.31 0.35 10.29
CA GLU A 59 -0.59 0.57 9.03
C GLU A 59 0.30 1.82 9.12
N LEU A 60 1.28 1.90 8.22
CA LEU A 60 2.07 3.11 8.03
C LEU A 60 1.16 4.25 7.55
N ASP A 61 1.24 5.41 8.19
CA ASP A 61 0.52 6.61 7.76
C ASP A 61 1.17 7.21 6.50
N THR A 62 0.48 7.13 5.39
CA THR A 62 0.91 7.59 4.07
C THR A 62 0.46 9.01 3.73
N ARG A 63 -0.31 9.68 4.60
CA ARG A 63 -0.74 11.06 4.38
C ARG A 63 0.42 12.04 4.16
N PRO A 64 1.59 11.90 4.82
CA PRO A 64 2.77 12.70 4.49
C PRO A 64 3.22 12.57 3.03
N LEU A 65 3.20 11.35 2.47
CA LEU A 65 3.55 11.10 1.07
C LEU A 65 2.53 11.72 0.13
N ILE A 66 1.24 11.56 0.42
CA ILE A 66 0.15 12.17 -0.37
C ILE A 66 0.33 13.71 -0.41
N ARG A 67 0.54 14.35 0.74
CA ARG A 67 0.76 15.80 0.81
C ARG A 67 1.99 16.25 0.02
N ALA A 68 3.10 15.50 0.12
CA ALA A 68 4.32 15.81 -0.62
C ALA A 68 4.13 15.68 -2.13
N ALA A 69 3.40 14.66 -2.60
CA ALA A 69 3.11 14.47 -4.02
C ALA A 69 2.24 15.62 -4.57
N LEU A 70 1.17 15.98 -3.86
CA LEU A 70 0.31 17.11 -4.22
C LEU A 70 1.09 18.43 -4.26
N ALA A 71 1.93 18.69 -3.25
CA ALA A 71 2.78 19.89 -3.22
C ALA A 71 3.82 19.93 -4.35
N ALA A 72 4.27 18.76 -4.82
CA ALA A 72 5.16 18.62 -5.97
C ALA A 72 4.42 18.68 -7.32
N GLY A 73 3.09 18.89 -7.33
CA GLY A 73 2.29 18.97 -8.55
C GLY A 73 2.01 17.62 -9.23
N LYS A 74 2.26 16.50 -8.55
CA LYS A 74 1.94 15.16 -9.06
C LYS A 74 0.43 14.92 -9.05
N ARG A 75 -0.07 14.13 -10.00
CA ARG A 75 -1.46 13.65 -9.97
C ARG A 75 -1.58 12.53 -8.93
N VAL A 76 -2.38 12.73 -7.88
CA VAL A 76 -2.50 11.74 -6.79
C VAL A 76 -3.89 11.14 -6.77
N ALA A 77 -3.97 9.82 -6.75
CA ALA A 77 -5.21 9.09 -6.52
C ALA A 77 -5.12 8.16 -5.31
N VAL A 78 -6.26 7.97 -4.66
CA VAL A 78 -6.42 7.08 -3.50
C VAL A 78 -7.48 6.01 -3.81
N PRO A 79 -7.42 4.83 -3.17
CA PRO A 79 -8.37 3.77 -3.41
C PRO A 79 -9.76 4.09 -2.85
N PHE A 80 -10.78 3.72 -3.61
CA PHE A 80 -12.15 3.55 -3.15
C PHE A 80 -12.52 2.07 -3.28
N CYS A 81 -12.91 1.45 -2.16
CA CYS A 81 -13.17 0.01 -2.10
C CYS A 81 -14.68 -0.25 -2.22
N GLY A 82 -15.13 -0.62 -3.42
CA GLY A 82 -16.52 -0.96 -3.71
C GLY A 82 -16.94 -2.36 -3.24
N ALA A 83 -18.15 -2.74 -3.64
CA ALA A 83 -18.69 -4.07 -3.37
C ALA A 83 -17.92 -5.18 -4.11
N ALA A 84 -18.03 -6.42 -3.63
CA ALA A 84 -17.47 -7.62 -4.27
C ALA A 84 -15.94 -7.59 -4.55
N GLY A 85 -15.19 -6.71 -3.89
CA GLY A 85 -13.75 -6.62 -4.07
C GLY A 85 -13.31 -5.79 -5.28
N GLU A 86 -14.21 -4.96 -5.81
CA GLU A 86 -13.91 -3.96 -6.84
C GLU A 86 -13.22 -2.73 -6.22
N MET A 87 -12.14 -2.26 -6.84
CA MET A 87 -11.41 -1.07 -6.39
C MET A 87 -11.28 -0.08 -7.54
N THR A 88 -11.74 1.14 -7.32
CA THR A 88 -11.46 2.29 -8.18
C THR A 88 -10.42 3.19 -7.52
N ALA A 89 -9.72 3.99 -8.32
CA ALA A 89 -8.83 5.02 -7.82
C ALA A 89 -9.37 6.37 -8.25
N HIS A 90 -9.51 7.30 -7.30
CA HIS A 90 -9.99 8.64 -7.60
C HIS A 90 -8.94 9.68 -7.24
N CYS A 91 -8.78 10.66 -8.12
CA CYS A 91 -7.85 11.76 -7.96
C CYS A 91 -8.31 12.70 -6.85
N ILE A 92 -7.37 13.15 -6.04
CA ILE A 92 -7.61 14.16 -5.00
C ILE A 92 -6.73 15.37 -5.25
N THR A 93 -7.18 16.53 -4.78
CA THR A 93 -6.41 17.78 -4.82
C THR A 93 -5.90 18.19 -3.45
N SER A 94 -6.50 17.63 -2.39
CA SER A 94 -6.11 17.81 -1.00
C SER A 94 -6.48 16.58 -0.18
N CYS A 95 -5.75 16.33 0.91
CA CYS A 95 -6.17 15.33 1.90
C CYS A 95 -7.49 15.72 2.60
N SER A 96 -7.91 16.99 2.54
CA SER A 96 -9.21 17.44 3.04
C SER A 96 -10.38 16.98 2.17
N ASP A 97 -10.12 16.52 0.95
CA ASP A 97 -11.16 16.03 0.02
C ASP A 97 -11.66 14.63 0.44
N LEU A 98 -11.06 14.05 1.47
CA LEU A 98 -11.36 12.72 1.97
C LEU A 98 -12.42 12.79 3.07
N THR A 99 -13.53 12.08 2.89
CA THR A 99 -14.59 11.92 3.89
C THR A 99 -14.47 10.55 4.56
N PRO A 100 -14.93 10.33 5.81
CA PRO A 100 -14.88 9.00 6.42
C PRO A 100 -15.65 7.96 5.58
N GLY A 101 -14.96 6.94 5.09
CA GLY A 101 -15.50 5.90 4.21
C GLY A 101 -15.60 4.51 4.84
N ALA A 102 -15.75 3.48 4.02
CA ALA A 102 -15.84 2.10 4.48
C ALA A 102 -14.60 1.67 5.26
N PHE A 103 -14.79 0.78 6.25
CA PHE A 103 -13.71 0.26 7.12
C PHE A 103 -12.92 1.34 7.90
N GLY A 104 -13.45 2.57 8.01
CA GLY A 104 -12.79 3.69 8.70
C GLY A 104 -11.66 4.32 7.88
N ILE A 105 -11.60 4.07 6.57
CA ILE A 105 -10.62 4.64 5.66
C ILE A 105 -11.25 5.88 5.00
N PRO A 106 -10.56 7.04 4.97
CA PRO A 106 -11.07 8.20 4.27
C PRO A 106 -11.21 7.94 2.77
N GLU A 107 -12.39 8.21 2.19
CA GLU A 107 -12.74 7.99 0.80
C GLU A 107 -12.85 9.33 0.02
N PRO A 108 -12.39 9.37 -1.23
CA PRO A 108 -12.58 10.52 -2.11
C PRO A 108 -14.06 10.69 -2.50
N HIS A 109 -14.45 11.88 -2.96
CA HIS A 109 -15.80 12.10 -3.47
C HIS A 109 -16.11 11.13 -4.63
N PRO A 110 -17.31 10.53 -4.73
CA PRO A 110 -17.64 9.57 -5.80
C PRO A 110 -17.46 10.14 -7.21
N ASP A 111 -17.73 11.44 -7.37
CA ASP A 111 -17.57 12.17 -8.64
C ASP A 111 -16.14 12.67 -8.89
N ALA A 112 -15.19 12.38 -7.98
CA ALA A 112 -13.80 12.75 -8.19
C ALA A 112 -13.22 12.01 -9.41
N PRO A 113 -12.38 12.67 -10.23
CA PRO A 113 -11.88 12.10 -11.47
C PRO A 113 -11.22 10.74 -11.27
N LEU A 114 -11.61 9.75 -12.07
CA LEU A 114 -11.02 8.41 -12.00
C LEU A 114 -9.58 8.42 -12.53
N LEU A 115 -8.69 7.77 -11.81
CA LEU A 115 -7.38 7.36 -12.30
C LEU A 115 -7.49 5.92 -12.81
N LEU A 116 -7.24 5.73 -14.11
CA LEU A 116 -7.11 4.39 -14.65
C LEU A 116 -5.82 3.74 -14.12
N PRO A 117 -5.85 2.47 -13.70
CA PRO A 117 -4.67 1.79 -13.17
C PRO A 117 -3.47 1.82 -14.14
N GLU A 118 -3.75 1.70 -15.44
CA GLU A 118 -2.75 1.75 -16.51
C GLU A 118 -2.00 3.09 -16.62
N ASP A 119 -2.57 4.19 -16.10
CA ASP A 119 -1.97 5.53 -16.09
C ASP A 119 -1.19 5.83 -14.79
N THR A 120 -0.95 4.81 -13.96
CA THR A 120 -0.21 4.97 -12.71
C THR A 120 1.27 4.70 -12.94
N ASP A 121 2.14 5.68 -12.64
CA ASP A 121 3.59 5.55 -12.75
C ASP A 121 4.19 4.88 -11.51
N LEU A 122 3.69 5.25 -10.33
CA LEU A 122 4.08 4.67 -9.04
C LEU A 122 2.82 4.35 -8.24
N ALA A 123 2.69 3.09 -7.84
CA ALA A 123 1.62 2.61 -6.98
C ALA A 123 2.19 2.19 -5.61
N ILE A 124 1.83 2.92 -4.56
CA ILE A 124 2.20 2.60 -3.18
C ILE A 124 1.14 1.66 -2.59
N ILE A 125 1.56 0.43 -2.27
CA ILE A 125 0.68 -0.70 -1.98
C ILE A 125 0.78 -1.12 -0.50
N PRO A 126 -0.35 -1.27 0.21
CA PRO A 126 -0.35 -1.76 1.58
C PRO A 126 -0.24 -3.28 1.63
N ALA A 127 0.38 -3.79 2.70
CA ALA A 127 0.23 -5.19 3.09
C ALA A 127 0.36 -5.36 4.61
N VAL A 128 -0.12 -6.50 5.09
CA VAL A 128 0.09 -6.97 6.47
C VAL A 128 1.56 -7.34 6.67
N CYS A 129 2.11 -8.11 5.74
CA CYS A 129 3.52 -8.47 5.64
C CYS A 129 3.88 -8.75 4.17
N PHE A 130 5.19 -8.80 3.92
CA PHE A 130 5.76 -9.24 2.66
C PHE A 130 6.83 -10.31 2.92
N ASP A 131 7.31 -10.97 1.88
CA ASP A 131 8.59 -11.68 1.92
C ASP A 131 9.64 -11.02 1.00
N ARG A 132 10.83 -11.64 0.96
CA ARG A 132 11.99 -11.18 0.17
C ARG A 132 11.86 -11.44 -1.34
N GLU A 133 10.75 -11.99 -1.81
CA GLU A 133 10.43 -12.14 -3.23
C GLU A 133 9.35 -11.15 -3.70
N GLY A 134 8.86 -10.29 -2.80
CA GLY A 134 7.80 -9.34 -3.09
C GLY A 134 6.40 -9.94 -3.02
N ASP A 135 6.24 -11.18 -2.54
CA ASP A 135 4.90 -11.71 -2.25
C ASP A 135 4.32 -10.98 -1.03
N ARG A 136 3.01 -10.77 -1.07
CA ARG A 136 2.31 -9.96 -0.07
C ARG A 136 1.14 -10.68 0.55
N LEU A 137 0.94 -10.44 1.84
CA LEU A 137 -0.29 -10.80 2.54
C LEU A 137 -1.15 -9.56 2.74
N GLY A 138 -2.23 -9.42 1.96
CA GLY A 138 -3.21 -8.36 2.16
C GLY A 138 -4.19 -8.67 3.31
N ARG A 139 -5.15 -7.76 3.55
CA ARG A 139 -6.22 -7.90 4.57
C ARG A 139 -7.28 -8.98 4.23
N GLY A 140 -7.32 -9.44 2.98
CA GLY A 140 -8.14 -10.59 2.56
C GLY A 140 -9.35 -10.27 1.67
N GLY A 141 -9.58 -9.01 1.31
CA GLY A 141 -10.66 -8.62 0.37
C GLY A 141 -10.34 -8.83 -1.11
N GLY A 142 -9.07 -9.08 -1.46
CA GLY A 142 -8.63 -9.31 -2.85
C GLY A 142 -8.69 -8.08 -3.76
N TYR A 143 -8.92 -6.88 -3.21
CA TYR A 143 -8.99 -5.62 -3.97
C TYR A 143 -7.72 -5.39 -4.80
N TYR A 144 -6.57 -5.43 -4.15
CA TYR A 144 -5.27 -5.23 -4.80
C TYR A 144 -4.92 -6.38 -5.76
N ASP A 145 -5.34 -7.61 -5.51
CA ASP A 145 -5.06 -8.74 -6.41
C ASP A 145 -5.79 -8.59 -7.76
N ARG A 146 -6.94 -7.89 -7.76
CA ARG A 146 -7.69 -7.56 -8.99
C ARG A 146 -7.20 -6.27 -9.66
N TYR A 147 -6.68 -5.31 -8.87
CA TYR A 147 -6.27 -4.00 -9.37
C TYR A 147 -4.84 -3.97 -9.94
N LEU A 148 -3.89 -4.58 -9.22
CA LEU A 148 -2.46 -4.52 -9.58
C LEU A 148 -2.07 -5.13 -10.93
N PRO A 149 -2.77 -6.13 -11.50
CA PRO A 149 -2.46 -6.61 -12.85
C PRO A 149 -2.62 -5.55 -13.95
N ARG A 150 -3.41 -4.50 -13.69
CA ARG A 150 -3.68 -3.41 -14.65
C ARG A 150 -2.69 -2.25 -14.53
N VAL A 151 -1.98 -2.17 -13.41
CA VAL A 151 -0.98 -1.12 -13.15
C VAL A 151 0.25 -1.38 -14.00
N ARG A 152 0.63 -0.41 -14.84
CA ARG A 152 1.81 -0.49 -15.72
C ARG A 152 3.08 0.03 -15.04
N GLY A 153 2.95 0.99 -14.14
CA GLY A 153 4.06 1.54 -13.38
C GLY A 153 4.60 0.62 -12.28
N LEU A 154 5.53 1.15 -11.50
CA LEU A 154 6.17 0.44 -10.41
C LEU A 154 5.17 0.24 -9.26
N ARG A 155 5.04 -1.00 -8.76
CA ARG A 155 4.27 -1.31 -7.55
C ARG A 155 5.26 -1.41 -6.39
N MET A 156 5.18 -0.47 -5.46
CA MET A 156 6.05 -0.35 -4.31
C MET A 156 5.29 -0.68 -3.02
N GLY A 157 5.73 -1.69 -2.30
CA GLY A 157 5.22 -2.03 -0.97
C GLY A 157 5.89 -1.20 0.11
N LEU A 158 5.12 -0.77 1.11
CA LEU A 158 5.66 -0.15 2.33
C LEU A 158 5.38 -1.04 3.53
N VAL A 159 6.43 -1.34 4.30
CA VAL A 159 6.31 -2.21 5.46
C VAL A 159 7.45 -1.93 6.45
N PHE A 160 7.21 -2.15 7.74
CA PHE A 160 8.31 -2.16 8.71
C PHE A 160 9.14 -3.44 8.55
N GLN A 161 10.45 -3.35 8.78
CA GLN A 161 11.38 -4.47 8.58
C GLN A 161 10.93 -5.74 9.33
N ASP A 162 10.32 -5.60 10.51
CA ASP A 162 9.84 -6.73 11.33
C ASP A 162 8.80 -7.60 10.62
N PHE A 163 8.18 -7.09 9.55
CA PHE A 163 7.14 -7.77 8.79
C PHE A 163 7.57 -8.14 7.37
N ILE A 164 8.88 -8.21 7.14
CA ILE A 164 9.49 -9.01 6.09
C ILE A 164 9.71 -10.42 6.64
N LEU A 165 8.98 -11.39 6.11
CA LEU A 165 9.03 -12.78 6.53
C LEU A 165 9.86 -13.62 5.55
N ASP A 166 10.23 -14.82 5.97
CA ASP A 166 10.96 -15.76 5.11
C ASP A 166 10.11 -16.24 3.92
N ALA A 167 8.80 -16.40 4.13
CA ALA A 167 7.87 -16.79 3.08
C ALA A 167 6.45 -16.32 3.39
N VAL A 168 5.77 -15.81 2.37
CA VAL A 168 4.33 -15.55 2.42
C VAL A 168 3.57 -16.62 1.63
N PRO A 169 2.57 -17.31 2.22
CA PRO A 169 1.76 -18.27 1.49
C PRO A 169 1.00 -17.57 0.34
N ARG A 170 1.16 -18.08 -0.88
CA ARG A 170 0.58 -17.50 -2.10
C ARG A 170 -0.29 -18.47 -2.90
N GLU A 171 -1.20 -17.90 -3.66
CA GLU A 171 -2.08 -18.49 -4.67
C GLU A 171 -1.73 -17.88 -6.04
N ALA A 172 -2.17 -18.51 -7.13
CA ALA A 172 -1.81 -18.09 -8.49
C ALA A 172 -2.28 -16.66 -8.86
N HIS A 173 -3.32 -16.15 -8.18
CA HIS A 173 -3.86 -14.81 -8.41
C HIS A 173 -3.22 -13.73 -7.53
N ASP A 174 -2.38 -14.10 -6.55
CA ASP A 174 -1.74 -13.09 -5.70
C ASP A 174 -0.69 -12.33 -6.50
N CYS A 175 -0.78 -11.00 -6.44
CA CYS A 175 0.12 -10.12 -7.18
C CYS A 175 1.29 -9.64 -6.31
N ARG A 176 2.52 -9.92 -6.77
CA ARG A 176 3.78 -9.41 -6.20
C ARG A 176 3.96 -7.91 -6.47
N VAL A 177 4.73 -7.26 -5.60
CA VAL A 177 5.28 -5.92 -5.84
C VAL A 177 6.66 -6.02 -6.50
N GLN A 178 7.16 -4.93 -7.11
CA GLN A 178 8.51 -4.87 -7.69
C GLN A 178 9.52 -4.17 -6.79
N SER A 179 9.07 -3.43 -5.78
CA SER A 179 9.93 -2.84 -4.76
C SER A 179 9.28 -2.92 -3.39
N ILE A 180 10.08 -3.02 -2.33
CA ILE A 180 9.67 -2.81 -0.95
C ILE A 180 10.60 -1.81 -0.31
N ILE A 181 10.04 -0.79 0.36
CA ILE A 181 10.80 0.12 1.22
C ILE A 181 10.45 -0.14 2.68
N THR A 182 11.50 -0.36 3.48
CA THR A 182 11.47 -0.42 4.95
C THR A 182 12.31 0.71 5.54
N GLU A 183 12.30 0.86 6.86
CA GLU A 183 13.15 1.81 7.55
C GLU A 183 14.66 1.51 7.37
N GLU A 184 15.01 0.25 7.07
CA GLU A 184 16.40 -0.20 6.89
C GLU A 184 16.90 -0.01 5.45
N GLY A 185 16.03 -0.08 4.44
CA GLY A 185 16.44 0.09 3.05
C GLY A 185 15.35 -0.22 2.03
N GLU A 186 15.75 -0.31 0.77
CA GLU A 186 14.91 -0.72 -0.35
C GLU A 186 15.34 -2.10 -0.86
N ILE A 187 14.36 -2.94 -1.18
CA ILE A 187 14.55 -4.17 -1.93
C ILE A 187 13.86 -3.98 -3.28
N LEU A 188 14.63 -4.01 -4.36
CA LEU A 188 14.14 -3.84 -5.74
C LEU A 188 14.42 -5.11 -6.54
N TRP A 189 13.42 -5.64 -7.23
CA TRP A 189 13.57 -6.76 -8.15
C TRP A 189 13.43 -6.26 -9.59
N ALA A 190 14.41 -6.62 -10.43
CA ALA A 190 14.46 -6.30 -11.86
C ALA A 190 13.63 -7.29 -12.69
#